data_AF-A0AAD7H1G3-F1
#
_entry.id   AF-A0AAD7H1G3-F1
#
_cell.length_a   1.000
_cell.length_b   1.000
_cell.length_c   1.000
_cell.angle_alpha   90.00
_cell.angle_beta   90.00
_cell.angle_gamma   90.00
#
_symmetry.space_group_name_H-M   'P 1'
#
loop_
_entity.id
_entity.type
_entity.pdbx_description
1 polymer ?
#
loop_
_entity_poly.entity_id
_entity_poly.type
_entity_poly.pdbx_seq_one_letter_code
_entity_poly.pdbx_strand_id
1 'polypeptide(L)'
;MFAQHWELLIANRDRIVMVQGMTWNDWGESHYLGPLIQDEKEPESQAWVDGFDHTAWLDLFAYHAHAFKTGDYPAIGRDRIFLWSRLYPSNANANDSLGQPANWQWTRDFLWAVVLLTDPATVMLQCGPDQGSWDVPSGLSKLKLPLTVDCSVTASVQRADGSGMYFSPAGFTFSTAPPSYNFNAFVAASP
;
A
#
# COMPACT_ATOMS: atom_id res chain seq x y z
N MET A 1 -0.40 -8.51 -3.33
CA MET A 1 -1.76 -8.28 -3.85
C MET A 1 -1.75 -7.26 -5.01
N PHE A 2 -1.48 -5.96 -4.80
CA PHE A 2 -1.52 -4.95 -5.87
C PHE A 2 -0.54 -5.21 -7.04
N ALA A 3 0.77 -5.22 -6.78
CA ALA A 3 1.78 -5.44 -7.82
C ALA A 3 1.65 -6.83 -8.49
N GLN A 4 1.28 -7.85 -7.73
CA GLN A 4 1.11 -9.22 -8.26
C GLN A 4 -0.04 -9.33 -9.27
N HIS A 5 -1.16 -8.63 -9.05
CA HIS A 5 -2.25 -8.62 -10.04
C HIS A 5 -1.79 -7.95 -11.33
N TRP A 6 -1.08 -6.83 -11.23
CA TRP A 6 -0.50 -6.18 -12.40
C TRP A 6 0.52 -7.05 -13.14
N GLU A 7 1.45 -7.67 -12.42
CA GLU A 7 2.43 -8.61 -12.99
C GLU A 7 1.74 -9.76 -13.74
N LEU A 8 0.63 -10.29 -13.19
CA LEU A 8 -0.17 -11.31 -13.87
C LEU A 8 -0.81 -10.78 -15.17
N LEU A 9 -1.35 -9.56 -15.14
CA LEU A 9 -1.92 -8.91 -16.33
C LEU A 9 -0.84 -8.67 -17.41
N ILE A 10 0.32 -8.18 -17.00
CA ILE A 10 1.47 -7.91 -17.90
C ILE A 10 1.99 -9.21 -18.51
N ALA A 11 2.14 -10.28 -17.72
CA ALA A 11 2.59 -11.58 -18.21
C ALA A 11 1.64 -12.22 -19.24
N ASN A 12 0.39 -11.78 -19.28
CA ASN A 12 -0.63 -12.26 -20.22
C ASN A 12 -1.11 -11.20 -21.20
N ARG A 13 -0.36 -10.08 -21.35
CA ARG A 13 -0.78 -8.91 -22.14
C ARG A 13 -1.15 -9.23 -23.59
N ASP A 14 -0.51 -10.23 -24.21
CA ASP A 14 -0.81 -10.60 -25.60
C ASP A 14 -2.20 -11.26 -25.76
N ARG A 15 -2.86 -11.60 -24.64
CA ARG A 15 -4.20 -12.19 -24.57
C ARG A 15 -5.22 -11.28 -23.90
N ILE A 16 -4.79 -10.18 -23.29
CA ILE A 16 -5.62 -9.25 -22.54
C ILE A 16 -5.59 -7.91 -23.26
N VAL A 17 -6.72 -7.54 -23.87
CA VAL A 17 -6.81 -6.30 -24.66
C VAL A 17 -7.20 -5.06 -23.84
N MET A 18 -7.65 -5.27 -22.60
CA MET A 18 -8.11 -4.20 -21.72
C MET A 18 -7.90 -4.57 -20.24
N VAL A 19 -7.56 -3.56 -19.43
CA VAL A 19 -7.54 -3.63 -17.97
C VAL A 19 -8.47 -2.56 -17.43
N GLN A 20 -9.25 -2.90 -16.40
CA GLN A 20 -10.09 -1.97 -15.67
C GLN A 20 -9.52 -1.73 -14.28
N GLY A 21 -9.27 -0.47 -13.94
CA GLY A 21 -9.04 -0.07 -12.55
C GLY A 21 -10.38 0.05 -11.83
N MET A 22 -10.58 -0.74 -10.79
CA MET A 22 -11.76 -0.67 -9.93
C MET A 22 -11.36 -0.02 -8.60
N THR A 23 -11.88 1.14 -8.24
CA THR A 23 -12.66 2.11 -9.05
C THR A 23 -12.01 3.49 -8.96
N TRP A 24 -12.54 4.48 -9.68
CA TRP A 24 -12.03 5.85 -9.54
C TRP A 24 -12.43 6.44 -8.19
N ASN A 25 -13.70 6.34 -7.79
CA ASN A 25 -14.27 7.14 -6.72
C ASN A 25 -15.40 6.45 -5.94
N ASP A 26 -15.43 5.12 -5.89
CA ASP A 26 -16.37 4.45 -4.98
C ASP A 26 -15.74 4.42 -3.59
N TRP A 27 -16.02 5.47 -2.81
CA TRP A 27 -15.42 5.66 -1.48
C TRP A 27 -16.11 4.79 -0.43
N GLY A 28 -17.43 4.63 -0.55
CA GLY A 28 -18.24 3.73 0.27
C GLY A 28 -17.68 2.31 0.36
N GLU A 29 -17.18 1.74 -0.75
CA GLU A 29 -16.58 0.39 -0.77
C GLU A 29 -15.06 0.36 -0.57
N SER A 30 -14.43 1.51 -0.27
CA SER A 30 -13.01 1.62 0.08
C SER A 30 -12.04 1.12 -1.00
N HIS A 31 -12.46 1.08 -2.26
CA HIS A 31 -11.63 0.61 -3.38
C HIS A 31 -11.35 1.68 -4.45
N TYR A 32 -11.55 2.95 -4.10
CA TYR A 32 -11.21 4.10 -4.93
C TYR A 32 -9.70 4.25 -5.15
N LEU A 33 -9.33 4.85 -6.28
CA LEU A 33 -7.96 5.21 -6.64
C LEU A 33 -7.75 6.73 -6.74
N GLY A 34 -8.83 7.45 -7.02
CA GLY A 34 -8.84 8.90 -7.17
C GLY A 34 -8.74 9.64 -5.83
N PRO A 35 -8.54 10.96 -5.87
CA PRO A 35 -8.47 11.77 -4.67
C PRO A 35 -9.78 11.74 -3.89
N LEU A 36 -9.66 11.80 -2.56
CA LEU A 36 -10.81 12.04 -1.68
C LEU A 36 -11.27 13.50 -1.86
N ILE A 37 -12.42 13.69 -2.49
CA ILE A 37 -13.03 15.01 -2.66
C ILE A 37 -14.11 15.15 -1.60
N GLN A 38 -13.91 16.03 -0.63
CA GLN A 38 -14.74 16.12 0.58
C GLN A 38 -16.23 16.33 0.29
N ASP A 39 -16.55 17.12 -0.74
CA ASP A 39 -17.93 17.44 -1.13
C ASP A 39 -18.59 16.33 -1.98
N GLU A 40 -17.84 15.32 -2.41
CA GLU A 40 -18.31 14.25 -3.29
C GLU A 40 -18.38 12.87 -2.62
N LYS A 41 -17.81 12.71 -1.42
CA LYS A 41 -17.86 11.46 -0.65
C LYS A 41 -19.30 10.97 -0.52
N GLU A 42 -19.54 9.67 -0.71
CA GLU A 42 -20.89 9.14 -0.49
C GLU A 42 -21.33 9.44 0.95
N PRO A 43 -22.60 9.83 1.17
CA PRO A 43 -23.13 10.01 2.51
C PRO A 43 -22.86 8.79 3.40
N GLU A 44 -22.52 9.04 4.66
CA GLU A 44 -22.22 8.02 5.68
C GLU A 44 -20.94 7.19 5.48
N SER A 45 -20.08 7.50 4.49
CA SER A 45 -18.78 6.81 4.29
C SER A 45 -17.63 7.33 5.16
N GLN A 46 -17.81 8.49 5.82
CA GLN A 46 -16.76 9.25 6.50
C GLN A 46 -16.03 8.41 7.57
N ALA A 47 -16.76 7.52 8.23
CA ALA A 47 -16.22 6.65 9.28
C ALA A 47 -15.10 5.71 8.81
N TRP A 48 -14.97 5.44 7.51
CA TRP A 48 -13.93 4.57 6.96
C TRP A 48 -13.03 5.19 5.87
N VAL A 49 -13.40 6.35 5.31
CA VAL A 49 -12.62 7.00 4.24
C VAL A 49 -11.79 8.20 4.72
N ASP A 50 -12.15 8.81 5.85
CA ASP A 50 -11.42 9.98 6.36
C ASP A 50 -10.00 9.61 6.79
N GLY A 51 -9.01 10.24 6.17
CA GLY A 51 -7.58 9.96 6.40
C GLY A 51 -7.00 8.83 5.55
N PHE A 52 -7.78 8.23 4.65
CA PHE A 52 -7.35 7.11 3.80
C PHE A 52 -7.14 7.56 2.34
N ASP A 53 -6.16 8.42 2.08
CA ASP A 53 -5.85 8.82 0.69
C ASP A 53 -5.14 7.70 -0.07
N HIS A 54 -5.75 7.23 -1.16
CA HIS A 54 -5.20 6.16 -2.02
C HIS A 54 -4.37 6.69 -3.19
N THR A 55 -4.26 8.00 -3.39
CA THR A 55 -3.54 8.59 -4.53
C THR A 55 -2.06 8.23 -4.54
N ALA A 56 -1.49 7.87 -3.38
CA ALA A 56 -0.14 7.34 -3.27
C ALA A 56 0.09 6.05 -4.11
N TRP A 57 -0.94 5.29 -4.47
CA TRP A 57 -0.82 4.18 -5.41
C TRP A 57 -0.75 4.61 -6.88
N LEU A 58 -1.14 5.84 -7.24
CA LEU A 58 -1.24 6.25 -8.65
C LEU A 58 0.10 6.22 -9.38
N ASP A 59 1.20 6.55 -8.71
CA ASP A 59 2.54 6.45 -9.28
C ASP A 59 2.92 4.98 -9.55
N LEU A 60 2.62 4.07 -8.61
CA LEU A 60 2.85 2.64 -8.78
C LEU A 60 1.92 2.03 -9.84
N PHE A 61 0.68 2.52 -9.92
CA PHE A 61 -0.28 2.16 -10.96
C PHE A 61 0.26 2.58 -12.33
N ALA A 62 0.74 3.82 -12.48
CA ALA A 62 1.30 4.33 -13.72
C ALA A 62 2.52 3.50 -14.18
N TYR A 63 3.39 3.10 -13.24
CA TYR A 63 4.53 2.22 -13.51
C TYR A 63 4.10 0.89 -14.16
N HIS A 64 3.10 0.21 -13.59
CA HIS A 64 2.61 -1.05 -14.15
C HIS A 64 1.74 -0.87 -15.41
N ALA A 65 0.94 0.19 -15.47
CA ALA A 65 0.14 0.51 -16.64
C ALA A 65 1.00 0.80 -17.87
N HIS A 66 2.17 1.42 -17.68
CA HIS A 66 3.18 1.56 -18.73
C HIS A 66 3.62 0.19 -19.24
N ALA A 67 4.07 -0.69 -18.33
CA ALA A 67 4.52 -2.03 -18.68
C ALA A 67 3.46 -2.88 -19.39
N PHE A 68 2.20 -2.78 -18.98
CA PHE A 68 1.11 -3.46 -19.68
C PHE A 68 0.96 -2.97 -21.12
N LYS A 69 0.99 -1.64 -21.33
CA LYS A 69 0.85 -1.02 -22.65
C LYS A 69 2.03 -1.36 -23.56
N THR A 70 3.26 -1.24 -23.08
CA THR A 70 4.47 -1.31 -23.90
C THR A 70 5.09 -2.69 -23.97
N GLY A 71 4.88 -3.53 -22.95
CA GLY A 71 5.57 -4.81 -22.77
C GLY A 71 6.82 -4.72 -21.89
N ASP A 72 7.28 -3.51 -21.57
CA ASP A 72 8.51 -3.26 -20.79
C ASP A 72 8.25 -2.30 -19.63
N TYR A 73 8.83 -2.58 -18.47
CA TYR A 73 8.77 -1.66 -17.34
C TYR A 73 9.54 -0.36 -17.65
N PRO A 74 9.01 0.82 -17.25
CA PRO A 74 9.72 2.08 -17.46
C PRO A 74 10.97 2.13 -16.58
N ALA A 75 11.98 2.87 -17.02
CA ALA A 75 13.19 3.08 -16.24
C ALA A 75 12.87 3.75 -14.89
N ILE A 76 13.50 3.27 -13.82
CA ILE A 76 13.37 3.85 -12.48
C ILE A 76 14.39 4.98 -12.37
N GLY A 77 13.92 6.23 -12.39
CA GLY A 77 14.78 7.41 -12.34
C GLY A 77 15.11 7.89 -10.92
N ARG A 78 14.39 7.41 -9.91
CA ARG A 78 14.66 7.70 -8.49
C ARG A 78 14.15 6.57 -7.60
N ASP A 79 14.76 6.43 -6.43
CA ASP A 79 14.28 5.51 -5.40
C ASP A 79 12.90 5.93 -4.92
N ARG A 80 11.98 4.96 -4.82
CA ARG A 80 10.63 5.16 -4.27
C ARG A 80 10.25 4.02 -3.33
N ILE A 81 9.56 4.36 -2.25
CA ILE A 81 8.95 3.41 -1.33
C ILE A 81 7.44 3.61 -1.35
N PHE A 82 6.69 2.54 -1.61
CA PHE A 82 5.23 2.50 -1.54
C PHE A 82 4.84 1.57 -0.39
N LEU A 83 4.08 2.08 0.58
CA LEU A 83 3.65 1.36 1.76
C LEU A 83 2.13 1.32 1.80
N TRP A 84 1.57 0.20 2.23
CA TRP A 84 0.16 0.14 2.57
C TRP A 84 -0.15 -0.94 3.60
N SER A 85 -1.19 -0.70 4.40
CA SER A 85 -1.76 -1.67 5.33
C SER A 85 -3.11 -1.17 5.83
N ARG A 86 -3.87 -2.03 6.50
CA ARG A 86 -4.92 -1.53 7.40
C ARG A 86 -4.26 -0.94 8.63
N LEU A 87 -4.92 0.02 9.26
CA LEU A 87 -4.42 0.61 10.51
C LEU A 87 -4.77 -0.21 11.75
N TYR A 88 -5.57 -1.27 11.59
CA TYR A 88 -6.03 -2.12 12.69
C TYR A 88 -6.00 -3.61 12.31
N PRO A 89 -5.81 -4.53 13.28
CA PRO A 89 -5.82 -5.96 13.02
C PRO A 89 -7.16 -6.46 12.48
N SER A 90 -7.12 -7.41 11.53
CA SER A 90 -8.33 -8.08 10.99
C SER A 90 -9.27 -8.62 12.07
N ASN A 91 -8.66 -9.17 13.11
CA ASN A 91 -9.33 -9.98 14.13
C ASN A 91 -9.52 -9.20 15.44
N ALA A 92 -9.25 -7.90 15.46
CA ALA A 92 -9.50 -7.08 16.64
C ALA A 92 -11.00 -6.80 16.75
N ASN A 93 -11.51 -6.78 17.98
CA ASN A 93 -12.90 -6.42 18.25
C ASN A 93 -13.06 -4.90 18.32
N ALA A 94 -14.14 -4.39 17.72
CA ALA A 94 -14.53 -2.99 17.79
C ALA A 94 -15.97 -2.88 18.32
N ASN A 95 -16.28 -1.80 19.02
CA ASN A 95 -17.66 -1.50 19.43
C ASN A 95 -18.40 -0.79 18.28
N ASP A 96 -18.69 -1.54 17.23
CA ASP A 96 -19.26 -1.04 15.98
C ASP A 96 -20.65 -1.65 15.74
N SER A 97 -21.62 -0.82 15.40
CA SER A 97 -23.00 -1.23 15.11
C SER A 97 -23.15 -2.08 13.83
N LEU A 98 -22.21 -1.99 12.89
CA LEU A 98 -22.27 -2.71 11.61
C LEU A 98 -21.75 -4.16 11.69
N GLY A 99 -21.04 -4.50 12.77
CA GLY A 99 -20.43 -5.81 12.97
C GLY A 99 -19.20 -6.06 12.08
N GLN A 100 -18.48 -7.15 12.37
CA GLN A 100 -17.27 -7.50 11.63
C GLN A 100 -17.63 -7.98 10.21
N PRO A 101 -16.94 -7.49 9.15
CA PRO A 101 -17.20 -7.90 7.78
C PRO A 101 -17.06 -9.41 7.57
N ALA A 102 -17.89 -9.97 6.68
CA ALA A 102 -17.74 -11.34 6.24
C ALA A 102 -16.35 -11.55 5.62
N ASN A 103 -15.78 -12.74 5.81
CA ASN A 103 -14.48 -13.13 5.25
C ASN A 103 -13.27 -12.33 5.72
N TRP A 104 -13.37 -11.62 6.85
CA TRP A 104 -12.27 -10.86 7.44
C TRP A 104 -10.98 -11.69 7.60
N GLN A 105 -11.09 -13.01 7.76
CA GLN A 105 -9.97 -13.94 7.94
C GLN A 105 -9.11 -14.15 6.68
N TRP A 106 -9.57 -13.71 5.51
CA TRP A 106 -8.82 -13.86 4.25
C TRP A 106 -7.69 -12.85 4.11
N THR A 107 -7.82 -11.69 4.77
CA THR A 107 -6.79 -10.67 4.78
C THR A 107 -5.83 -10.87 5.95
N ARG A 108 -4.66 -10.26 5.85
CA ARG A 108 -3.52 -10.48 6.75
C ARG A 108 -2.96 -9.14 7.21
N ASP A 109 -2.59 -9.09 8.47
CA ASP A 109 -2.03 -7.92 9.15
C ASP A 109 -0.54 -7.79 8.84
N PHE A 110 -0.25 -7.33 7.62
CA PHE A 110 1.09 -7.01 7.16
C PHE A 110 1.15 -5.55 6.74
N LEU A 111 2.25 -4.88 7.08
CA LEU A 111 2.76 -3.79 6.29
C LEU A 111 3.27 -4.36 4.98
N TRP A 112 2.66 -3.96 3.88
CA TRP A 112 3.11 -4.30 2.55
C TRP A 112 3.96 -3.16 2.00
N ALA A 113 5.06 -3.52 1.34
CA ALA A 113 5.91 -2.55 0.68
C ALA A 113 6.26 -2.97 -0.74
N VAL A 114 6.27 -1.98 -1.64
CA VAL A 114 6.98 -2.06 -2.91
C VAL A 114 8.04 -0.99 -2.91
N VAL A 115 9.27 -1.38 -3.26
CA VAL A 115 10.35 -0.44 -3.51
C VAL A 115 10.72 -0.46 -4.98
N LEU A 116 10.96 0.72 -5.54
CA LEU A 116 11.57 0.90 -6.86
C LEU A 116 12.93 1.51 -6.61
N LEU A 117 14.01 0.81 -6.94
CA LEU A 117 15.38 1.26 -6.67
C LEU A 117 16.19 1.46 -7.95
N THR A 118 17.02 2.51 -7.99
CA THR A 118 17.96 2.74 -9.10
C THR A 118 19.12 1.75 -9.05
N ASP A 119 19.57 1.44 -7.83
CA ASP A 119 20.73 0.60 -7.53
C ASP A 119 20.43 -0.34 -6.36
N PRO A 120 21.12 -1.51 -6.25
CA PRO A 120 20.97 -2.41 -5.11
C PRO A 120 21.16 -1.70 -3.77
N ALA A 121 20.37 -2.10 -2.77
CA ALA A 121 20.40 -1.50 -1.44
C ALA A 121 19.84 -2.46 -0.38
N THR A 122 20.07 -2.12 0.89
CA THR A 122 19.39 -2.72 2.02
C THR A 122 18.13 -1.92 2.33
N VAL A 123 16.97 -2.56 2.32
CA VAL A 123 15.69 -1.96 2.71
C VAL A 123 15.32 -2.45 4.10
N MET A 124 14.93 -1.52 4.97
CA MET A 124 14.39 -1.83 6.28
C MET A 124 12.94 -1.35 6.39
N LEU A 125 12.08 -2.18 6.96
CA LEU A 125 10.73 -1.83 7.37
C LEU A 125 10.64 -1.97 8.88
N GLN A 126 9.97 -1.05 9.55
CA GLN A 126 9.83 -1.07 11.00
C GLN A 126 8.46 -0.56 11.45
N CYS A 127 7.91 -1.20 12.47
CA CYS A 127 6.78 -0.74 13.25
C CYS A 127 6.99 -1.16 14.72
N GLY A 128 7.54 -0.26 15.53
CA GLY A 128 7.92 -0.57 16.91
C GLY A 128 8.98 -1.67 16.99
N PRO A 129 8.75 -2.77 17.73
CA PRO A 129 9.64 -3.93 17.82
C PRO A 129 9.58 -4.84 16.57
N ASP A 130 8.51 -4.77 15.78
CA ASP A 130 8.42 -5.49 14.52
C ASP A 130 9.33 -4.80 13.51
N GLN A 131 10.32 -5.52 13.00
CA GLN A 131 11.24 -5.01 11.98
C GLN A 131 11.71 -6.10 11.03
N GLY A 132 12.09 -5.70 9.83
CA GLY A 132 12.72 -6.57 8.85
C GLY A 132 13.73 -5.81 8.00
N SER A 133 14.73 -6.52 7.51
CA SER A 133 15.81 -5.99 6.68
C SER A 133 16.09 -6.94 5.52
N TRP A 134 16.24 -6.39 4.32
CA TRP A 134 16.41 -7.16 3.09
C TRP A 134 17.41 -6.47 2.17
N ASP A 135 18.40 -7.23 1.69
CA ASP A 135 19.22 -6.81 0.55
C ASP A 135 18.43 -7.09 -0.73
N VAL A 136 18.18 -6.03 -1.50
CA VAL A 136 17.37 -6.09 -2.72
C VAL A 136 18.14 -5.52 -3.91
N PRO A 137 17.92 -6.06 -5.12
CA PRO A 137 18.54 -5.52 -6.34
C PRO A 137 17.93 -4.15 -6.69
N SER A 138 18.53 -3.49 -7.69
CA SER A 138 17.83 -2.44 -8.42
C SER A 138 16.56 -3.00 -9.09
N GLY A 139 15.62 -2.12 -9.42
CA GLY A 139 14.33 -2.54 -9.92
C GLY A 139 13.24 -2.56 -8.84
N LEU A 140 12.20 -3.33 -9.12
CA LEU A 140 11.06 -3.52 -8.21
C LEU A 140 11.34 -4.66 -7.24
N SER A 141 11.16 -4.41 -5.94
CA SER A 141 11.11 -5.46 -4.92
C SER A 141 9.84 -5.37 -4.07
N LYS A 142 9.28 -6.53 -3.71
CA LYS A 142 8.07 -6.66 -2.88
C LYS A 142 8.47 -7.20 -1.52
N LEU A 143 8.16 -6.45 -0.47
CA LEU A 143 8.51 -6.77 0.90
C LEU A 143 7.25 -6.78 1.77
N LYS A 144 7.33 -7.41 2.93
CA LYS A 144 6.26 -7.37 3.93
C LYS A 144 6.80 -7.54 5.34
N LEU A 145 6.11 -6.94 6.30
CA LEU A 145 6.41 -7.02 7.72
C LEU A 145 5.12 -7.30 8.50
N PRO A 146 5.03 -8.34 9.35
CA PRO A 146 3.87 -8.53 10.22
C PRO A 146 3.66 -7.31 11.12
N LEU A 147 2.41 -6.94 11.37
CA LEU A 147 2.07 -5.88 12.32
C LEU A 147 1.37 -6.50 13.54
N THR A 148 1.98 -6.38 14.70
CA THR A 148 1.49 -7.07 15.91
C THR A 148 1.23 -6.16 17.11
N VAL A 149 1.78 -4.95 17.12
CA VAL A 149 1.68 -4.01 18.25
C VAL A 149 1.42 -2.58 17.78
N ASP A 150 0.98 -1.72 18.69
CA ASP A 150 0.79 -0.30 18.42
C ASP A 150 2.11 0.38 18.06
N CYS A 151 2.17 1.03 16.89
CA CYS A 151 3.39 1.63 16.37
C CYS A 151 3.15 2.58 15.19
N SER A 152 4.11 3.46 14.96
CA SER A 152 4.21 4.23 13.71
C SER A 152 5.12 3.49 12.73
N VAL A 153 4.66 3.37 11.49
CA VAL A 153 5.39 2.71 10.41
C VAL A 153 6.51 3.59 9.89
N THR A 154 7.68 3.00 9.68
CA THR A 154 8.81 3.64 9.01
C THR A 154 9.47 2.68 8.04
N ALA A 155 10.12 3.23 7.03
CA ALA A 155 10.91 2.49 6.06
C ALA A 155 12.19 3.24 5.71
N SER A 156 13.25 2.53 5.36
CA SER A 156 14.48 3.14 4.85
C SER A 156 15.14 2.31 3.77
N VAL A 157 15.81 2.99 2.85
CA VAL A 157 16.79 2.41 1.92
C VAL A 157 18.16 2.87 2.39
N GLN A 158 19.13 1.96 2.50
CA GLN A 158 20.51 2.27 2.85
C GLN A 158 21.48 1.55 1.92
N ARG A 159 22.55 2.24 1.55
CA ARG A 159 23.65 1.70 0.74
C ARG A 159 24.97 1.82 1.49
N ALA A 160 25.97 1.05 1.05
CA ALA A 160 27.29 1.00 1.70
C ALA A 160 28.05 2.34 1.65
N ASP A 161 27.73 3.20 0.68
CA ASP A 161 28.29 4.55 0.55
C ASP A 161 27.61 5.59 1.46
N GLY A 162 26.62 5.17 2.27
CA GLY A 162 25.84 6.03 3.14
C GLY A 162 24.69 6.76 2.45
N SER A 163 24.52 6.60 1.14
CA SER A 163 23.35 7.10 0.43
C SER A 163 22.10 6.28 0.76
N GLY A 164 20.93 6.90 0.59
CA GLY A 164 19.68 6.25 0.93
C GLY A 164 18.55 7.23 1.15
N MET A 165 17.47 6.72 1.73
CA MET A 165 16.32 7.52 2.12
C MET A 165 15.67 6.97 3.37
N TYR A 166 15.03 7.85 4.12
CA TYR A 166 14.18 7.50 5.25
C TYR A 166 12.77 8.01 4.98
N PHE A 167 11.77 7.18 5.25
CA PHE A 167 10.37 7.47 5.00
C PHE A 167 9.54 7.14 6.24
N SER A 168 8.90 8.17 6.79
CA SER A 168 7.98 8.08 7.92
C SER A 168 6.69 8.80 7.52
N PRO A 169 5.71 8.09 6.93
CA PRO A 169 4.48 8.71 6.47
C PRO A 169 3.61 9.17 7.63
N ALA A 170 3.21 10.45 7.58
CA ALA A 170 2.29 11.02 8.56
C ALA A 170 0.96 10.26 8.57
N GLY A 171 0.47 9.90 9.76
CA GLY A 171 -0.79 9.19 9.93
C GLY A 171 -0.73 7.67 9.77
N PHE A 172 0.39 7.09 9.33
CA PHE A 172 0.54 5.63 9.24
C PHE A 172 0.88 5.02 10.61
N THR A 173 -0.12 4.99 11.49
CA THR A 173 -0.03 4.40 12.82
C THR A 173 -0.92 3.16 12.88
N PHE A 174 -0.31 1.99 13.11
CA PHE A 174 -1.04 0.77 13.39
C PHE A 174 -1.42 0.73 14.88
N SER A 175 -2.66 0.38 15.19
CA SER A 175 -3.12 0.19 16.56
C SER A 175 -3.92 -1.09 16.69
N THR A 176 -3.77 -1.77 17.82
CA THR A 176 -4.49 -3.01 18.14
C THR A 176 -5.90 -2.78 18.68
N ALA A 177 -6.28 -1.51 18.91
CA ALA A 177 -7.59 -1.10 19.43
C ALA A 177 -8.40 -0.31 18.36
N PRO A 178 -9.11 -1.00 17.45
CA PRO A 178 -9.91 -0.32 16.43
C PRO A 178 -11.10 0.45 17.03
N PRO A 179 -11.37 1.67 16.56
CA PRO A 179 -12.60 2.40 16.91
C PRO A 179 -13.84 1.83 16.21
N SER A 180 -13.65 1.20 15.04
CA SER A 180 -14.69 0.62 14.18
C SER A 180 -14.09 -0.52 13.35
N TYR A 181 -14.92 -1.35 12.72
CA TYR A 181 -14.44 -2.38 11.79
C TYR A 181 -14.06 -1.78 10.42
N ASN A 182 -13.10 -0.86 10.40
CA ASN A 182 -12.60 -0.24 9.17
C ASN A 182 -11.53 -1.13 8.50
N PHE A 183 -11.87 -1.70 7.35
CA PHE A 183 -10.99 -2.56 6.55
C PHE A 183 -10.32 -1.83 5.38
N ASN A 184 -10.48 -0.51 5.30
CA ASN A 184 -9.81 0.34 4.32
C ASN A 184 -8.28 0.30 4.52
N ALA A 185 -7.54 0.52 3.43
CA ALA A 185 -6.08 0.47 3.43
C ALA A 185 -5.51 1.88 3.51
N PHE A 186 -4.70 2.15 4.52
CA PHE A 186 -3.89 3.36 4.50
C PHE A 186 -2.74 3.17 3.51
N VAL A 187 -2.51 4.18 2.66
CA VAL A 187 -1.50 4.12 1.60
C VAL A 187 -0.58 5.31 1.72
N ALA A 188 0.71 5.07 1.52
CA ALA A 188 1.70 6.14 1.47
C ALA A 188 2.78 5.85 0.44
N ALA A 189 3.27 6.88 -0.21
CA ALA A 189 4.40 6.80 -1.12
C ALA A 189 5.43 7.86 -0.73
N SER A 190 6.71 7.51 -0.81
CA SER A 190 7.78 8.48 -0.64
C SER A 190 7.71 9.52 -1.78
N PRO A 191 8.24 10.74 -1.56
CA PRO A 191 8.37 11.75 -2.61
C PRO A 191 9.10 11.25 -3.86
#